data_AF-A0A517Z045-F1
#
_entry.id   AF-A0A517Z045-F1
#
_cell.length_a   1.000
_cell.length_b   1.000
_cell.length_c   1.000
_cell.angle_alpha   90.00
_cell.angle_beta   90.00
_cell.angle_gamma   90.00
#
_symmetry.space_group_name_H-M   'P 1'
#
loop_
_entity.id
_entity.type
_entity.pdbx_description
1 polymer ?
#
loop_
_entity_poly.entity_id
_entity_poly.type
_entity_poly.pdbx_seq_one_letter_code
_entity_poly.pdbx_strand_id
1 'polypeptide(L)'
;MAGKQSENYYYAKGKRVPLARSADLVAIEDRAPEVCGLDDRECARLKSASRPLRGGVSLIERKDLGEQLEQQFGERQLLRPVFEAEGALLVPLPEIRIEESRPQQTEQLEVWLKEHAASAKVVKRRPGRMVLEPTSGDAEAALDLANQVHEQVDPEMAESRFIRVVPSPDTTRKR
;
A
#
# COMPACT_ATOMS: atom_id res chain seq x y z
N MET A 1 6.81 -26.75 -6.87
CA MET A 1 7.93 -26.20 -6.07
C MET A 1 7.41 -24.97 -5.35
N ALA A 2 7.31 -25.01 -4.02
CA ALA A 2 6.81 -23.89 -3.24
C ALA A 2 7.84 -22.76 -3.28
N GLY A 3 7.55 -21.71 -4.06
CA GLY A 3 8.37 -20.51 -4.08
C GLY A 3 8.38 -19.92 -2.67
N LYS A 4 9.59 -19.68 -2.15
CA LYS A 4 9.81 -18.87 -0.95
C LYS A 4 9.11 -17.53 -1.16
N GLN A 5 7.94 -17.34 -0.56
CA GLN A 5 7.35 -16.02 -0.43
C GLN A 5 8.36 -15.21 0.39
N SER A 6 8.95 -14.18 -0.20
CA SER A 6 9.50 -13.07 0.57
C SER A 6 8.35 -12.59 1.46
N GLU A 7 8.43 -12.88 2.76
CA GLU A 7 7.34 -12.57 3.68
C GLU A 7 7.18 -11.06 3.72
N ASN A 8 6.17 -10.53 3.03
CA ASN A 8 5.77 -9.14 3.22
C ASN A 8 5.26 -9.01 4.66
N TYR A 9 5.53 -7.88 5.31
CA TYR A 9 5.08 -7.64 6.67
C TYR A 9 4.94 -6.13 6.91
N TYR A 10 4.27 -5.78 7.98
CA TYR A 10 4.29 -4.42 8.54
C TYR A 10 4.46 -4.50 10.05
N TYR A 11 4.89 -3.39 10.66
CA TYR A 11 4.87 -3.25 12.11
C TYR A 11 3.55 -2.65 12.58
N ALA A 12 2.94 -3.28 13.59
CA ALA A 12 1.79 -2.77 14.31
C ALA A 12 2.07 -2.87 15.80
N LYS A 13 2.05 -1.72 16.51
CA LYS A 13 2.36 -1.67 17.96
C LYS A 13 3.70 -2.36 18.30
N GLY A 14 4.73 -2.13 17.48
CA GLY A 14 6.06 -2.72 17.65
C GLY A 14 6.16 -4.22 17.36
N LYS A 15 5.13 -4.84 16.78
CA LYS A 15 5.14 -6.26 16.40
C LYS A 15 5.09 -6.41 14.89
N ARG A 16 5.91 -7.32 14.37
CA ARG A 16 5.87 -7.73 12.98
C ARG A 16 4.60 -8.54 12.71
N VAL A 17 3.80 -8.07 11.77
CA VAL A 17 2.57 -8.72 11.29
C VAL A 17 2.80 -9.19 9.85
N PRO A 18 2.70 -10.50 9.57
CA PRO A 18 2.88 -11.01 8.22
C PRO A 18 1.74 -10.59 7.30
N LEU A 19 2.07 -10.34 6.04
CA LEU A 19 1.15 -10.00 4.96
C LEU A 19 1.22 -11.09 3.88
N ALA A 20 0.09 -11.72 3.59
CA ALA A 20 -0.03 -12.62 2.46
C ALA A 20 -0.48 -11.82 1.23
N ARG A 21 0.28 -11.82 0.13
CA ARG A 21 -0.17 -11.16 -1.11
C ARG A 21 -1.32 -11.98 -1.71
N SER A 22 -2.44 -11.32 -1.99
CA SER A 22 -3.58 -11.96 -2.63
C SER A 22 -3.22 -12.35 -4.06
N ALA A 23 -3.45 -13.60 -4.42
CA ALA A 23 -3.19 -14.11 -5.75
C ALA A 23 -4.27 -13.66 -6.75
N ASP A 24 -5.49 -13.43 -6.28
CA ASP A 24 -6.65 -13.21 -7.15
C ASP A 24 -7.02 -11.73 -7.28
N LEU A 25 -6.55 -10.89 -6.35
CA LEU A 25 -6.93 -9.48 -6.27
C LEU A 25 -5.77 -8.54 -6.59
N VAL A 26 -6.12 -7.40 -7.15
CA VAL A 26 -5.22 -6.26 -7.35
C VAL A 26 -6.02 -4.97 -7.20
N ALA A 27 -5.38 -3.89 -6.75
CA ALA A 27 -5.98 -2.57 -6.77
C ALA A 27 -5.44 -1.77 -7.95
N ILE A 28 -6.31 -1.07 -8.66
CA ILE A 28 -5.97 -0.18 -9.78
C ILE A 28 -6.15 1.27 -9.33
N GLU A 29 -5.27 2.18 -9.75
CA GLU A 29 -5.54 3.61 -9.59
C GLU A 29 -6.72 4.04 -10.45
N ASP A 30 -7.61 4.89 -9.93
CA ASP A 30 -8.83 5.30 -10.65
C ASP A 30 -8.52 6.04 -11.97
N ARG A 31 -7.33 6.66 -12.06
CA ARG A 31 -6.81 7.32 -13.27
C ARG A 31 -6.17 6.35 -14.28
N ALA A 32 -5.99 5.08 -13.93
CA ALA A 32 -5.27 4.12 -14.78
C ALA A 32 -5.86 3.98 -16.19
N PRO A 33 -7.20 3.91 -16.38
CA PRO A 33 -7.79 3.84 -17.71
C PRO A 33 -7.44 5.04 -18.60
N GLU A 34 -7.48 6.25 -18.03
CA GLU A 34 -7.14 7.49 -18.74
C GLU A 34 -5.66 7.54 -19.11
N VAL A 35 -4.77 7.23 -18.17
CA VAL A 35 -3.32 7.21 -18.40
C VAL A 35 -2.95 6.22 -19.50
N CYS A 36 -3.63 5.09 -19.56
CA CYS A 36 -3.40 4.04 -20.55
C CYS A 36 -4.15 4.24 -21.88
N GLY A 37 -4.98 5.29 -22.00
CA GLY A 37 -5.72 5.60 -23.22
C GLY A 37 -6.77 4.56 -23.57
N LEU A 38 -7.40 3.93 -22.56
CA LEU A 38 -8.46 2.94 -22.79
C LEU A 38 -9.70 3.59 -23.39
N ASP A 39 -10.41 2.85 -24.24
CA ASP A 39 -11.66 3.34 -24.83
C ASP A 39 -12.83 3.34 -23.82
N ASP A 40 -13.94 3.98 -24.19
CA ASP A 40 -15.12 4.08 -23.32
C ASP A 40 -15.70 2.71 -22.93
N ARG A 41 -15.58 1.72 -23.82
CA ARG A 41 -16.11 0.37 -23.60
C ARG A 41 -15.27 -0.38 -22.55
N GLU A 42 -13.96 -0.30 -22.66
CA GLU A 42 -13.01 -0.87 -21.71
C GLU A 42 -13.11 -0.16 -20.35
N CYS A 43 -13.22 1.16 -20.35
CA CYS A 43 -13.45 1.94 -19.14
C CYS A 43 -14.74 1.52 -18.42
N ALA A 44 -15.85 1.36 -19.17
CA ALA A 44 -17.12 0.91 -18.60
C ALA A 44 -17.04 -0.51 -18.04
N ARG A 45 -16.33 -1.42 -18.74
CA ARG A 45 -16.09 -2.80 -18.31
C ARG A 45 -15.29 -2.86 -17.00
N LEU A 46 -14.21 -2.08 -16.89
CA LEU A 46 -13.40 -2.03 -15.66
C LEU A 46 -14.20 -1.41 -14.50
N LYS A 47 -14.98 -0.36 -14.75
CA LYS A 47 -15.84 0.25 -13.73
C LYS A 47 -16.92 -0.70 -13.22
N SER A 48 -17.47 -1.57 -14.06
CA SER A 48 -18.48 -2.55 -13.62
C SER A 48 -17.88 -3.76 -12.90
N ALA A 49 -16.65 -4.16 -13.26
CA ALA A 49 -15.94 -5.27 -12.62
C ALA A 49 -15.20 -4.90 -11.33
N SER A 50 -14.97 -3.60 -11.09
CA SER A 50 -14.22 -3.13 -9.93
C SER A 50 -15.12 -2.60 -8.81
N ARG A 51 -14.62 -2.71 -7.58
CA ARG A 51 -15.21 -2.11 -6.39
C ARG A 51 -14.41 -0.86 -6.00
N PRO A 52 -14.99 0.34 -6.08
CA PRO A 52 -14.27 1.55 -5.69
C PRO A 52 -13.94 1.53 -4.20
N LEU A 53 -12.71 1.92 -3.87
CA LEU A 53 -12.24 2.12 -2.51
C LEU A 53 -12.01 3.62 -2.26
N ARG A 54 -11.73 3.99 -1.01
CA ARG A 54 -11.27 5.35 -0.69
C ARG A 54 -9.84 5.53 -1.21
N GLY A 55 -9.43 6.78 -1.44
CA GLY A 55 -8.04 7.09 -1.78
C GLY A 55 -7.68 6.94 -3.25
N GLY A 56 -8.67 6.99 -4.16
CA GLY A 56 -8.45 7.04 -5.60
C GLY A 56 -8.01 5.72 -6.21
N VAL A 57 -8.42 4.60 -5.62
CA VAL A 57 -8.13 3.26 -6.11
C VAL A 57 -9.38 2.40 -6.09
N SER A 58 -9.42 1.41 -6.97
CA SER A 58 -10.51 0.44 -7.09
C SER A 58 -9.97 -0.98 -7.01
N LEU A 59 -10.68 -1.87 -6.30
CA LEU A 59 -10.33 -3.28 -6.17
C LEU A 59 -10.92 -4.08 -7.33
N ILE A 60 -10.14 -4.96 -7.96
CA ILE A 60 -10.59 -5.80 -9.07
C ILE A 60 -9.97 -7.20 -8.96
N GLU A 61 -10.68 -8.21 -9.45
CA GLU A 61 -10.10 -9.54 -9.64
C GLU A 61 -9.16 -9.52 -10.85
N ARG A 62 -7.98 -10.14 -10.74
CA ARG A 62 -6.98 -10.17 -11.83
C ARG A 62 -7.54 -10.78 -13.11
N LYS A 63 -8.39 -11.80 -12.98
CA LYS A 63 -9.09 -12.42 -14.12
C LYS A 63 -9.95 -11.42 -14.90
N ASP A 64 -10.56 -10.47 -14.19
CA ASP A 64 -11.43 -9.45 -14.79
C ASP A 64 -10.61 -8.26 -15.31
N LEU A 65 -9.40 -8.03 -14.80
CA LEU A 65 -8.46 -7.09 -15.40
C LEU A 65 -7.98 -7.61 -16.76
N GLY A 66 -7.57 -8.87 -16.81
CA GLY A 66 -6.98 -9.53 -17.98
C GLY A 66 -5.49 -9.26 -18.12
N GLU A 67 -4.73 -10.26 -18.61
CA GLU A 67 -3.26 -10.25 -18.62
C GLU A 67 -2.65 -9.04 -19.33
N GLN A 68 -3.24 -8.64 -20.47
CA GLN A 68 -2.74 -7.51 -21.25
C GLN A 68 -2.82 -6.18 -20.48
N LEU A 69 -3.97 -5.90 -19.86
CA LEU A 69 -4.17 -4.68 -19.08
C LEU A 69 -3.39 -4.74 -17.76
N GLU A 70 -3.26 -5.92 -17.17
CA GLU A 70 -2.42 -6.13 -16.01
C GLU A 70 -0.96 -5.79 -16.31
N GLN A 71 -0.41 -6.28 -17.41
CA GLN A 71 0.95 -5.93 -17.84
C GLN A 71 1.07 -4.42 -18.11
N GLN A 72 0.16 -3.84 -18.89
CA GLN A 72 0.20 -2.42 -19.26
C GLN A 72 0.11 -1.50 -18.03
N PHE A 73 -0.76 -1.83 -17.06
CA PHE A 73 -0.90 -1.05 -15.83
C PHE A 73 0.30 -1.27 -14.91
N GLY A 74 0.86 -2.49 -14.87
CA GLY A 74 2.05 -2.83 -14.09
C GLY A 74 3.29 -2.07 -14.55
N GLU A 75 3.55 -2.02 -15.86
CA GLU A 75 4.68 -1.28 -16.45
C GLU A 75 4.65 0.22 -16.11
N ARG A 76 3.45 0.76 -15.83
CA ARG A 76 3.21 2.16 -15.49
C ARG A 76 3.02 2.39 -13.99
N GLN A 77 3.21 1.37 -13.16
CA GLN A 77 3.05 1.45 -11.69
C GLN A 77 1.65 1.93 -11.27
N LEU A 78 0.62 1.56 -12.04
CA LEU A 78 -0.78 1.89 -11.78
C LEU A 78 -1.52 0.78 -11.02
N LEU A 79 -0.83 -0.33 -10.74
CA LEU A 79 -1.31 -1.43 -9.93
C LEU A 79 -0.72 -1.34 -8.53
N ARG A 80 -1.54 -1.67 -7.54
CA ARG A 80 -1.12 -1.81 -6.15
C ARG A 80 -1.39 -3.22 -5.67
N PRO A 81 -0.46 -3.82 -4.89
CA PRO A 81 -0.70 -5.12 -4.31
C PRO A 81 -1.89 -5.07 -3.35
N VAL A 82 -2.59 -6.19 -3.24
CA VAL A 82 -3.60 -6.41 -2.22
C VAL A 82 -3.05 -7.48 -1.29
N PHE A 83 -3.03 -7.20 0.01
CA PHE A 83 -2.59 -8.13 1.03
C PHE A 83 -3.75 -8.64 1.86
N GLU A 84 -3.60 -9.83 2.42
CA GLU A 84 -4.49 -10.45 3.38
C GLU A 84 -3.77 -10.52 4.73
N ALA A 85 -4.36 -9.89 5.74
CA ALA A 85 -3.92 -10.00 7.12
C ALA A 85 -5.06 -9.75 8.09
N GLU A 86 -5.07 -10.47 9.21
CA GLU A 86 -6.02 -10.29 10.31
C GLU A 86 -7.50 -10.26 9.85
N GLY A 87 -7.87 -11.12 8.90
CA GLY A 87 -9.24 -11.22 8.38
C GLY A 87 -9.70 -10.02 7.53
N ALA A 88 -8.77 -9.21 7.02
CA ALA A 88 -9.08 -8.10 6.13
C ALA A 88 -8.16 -8.09 4.91
N LEU A 89 -8.64 -7.46 3.84
CA LEU A 89 -7.79 -7.06 2.72
C LEU A 89 -7.18 -5.69 3.03
N LEU A 90 -5.90 -5.55 2.74
CA LEU A 90 -5.11 -4.35 2.95
C LEU A 90 -4.55 -3.90 1.60
N VAL A 91 -4.90 -2.69 1.19
CA VAL A 91 -4.30 -2.02 0.03
C VAL A 91 -3.37 -0.94 0.54
N PRO A 92 -2.04 -1.03 0.33
CA PRO A 92 -1.12 0.00 0.81
C PRO A 92 -1.35 1.30 0.06
N LEU A 93 -1.10 2.39 0.78
CA LEU A 93 -1.02 3.75 0.26
C LEU A 93 0.46 4.17 0.28
N PRO A 94 0.89 5.07 -0.62
CA PRO A 94 2.25 5.57 -0.62
C PRO A 94 2.49 6.60 0.49
N GLU A 95 1.99 6.34 1.70
CA GLU A 95 2.05 7.24 2.86
C GLU A 95 2.54 6.45 4.09
N ILE A 96 3.53 7.01 4.78
CA ILE A 96 4.08 6.49 6.03
C ILE A 96 3.83 7.53 7.11
N ARG A 97 3.29 7.12 8.25
CA ARG A 97 3.13 7.99 9.42
C ARG A 97 4.16 7.64 10.45
N ILE A 98 4.87 8.66 10.92
CA ILE A 98 5.85 8.53 11.98
C ILE A 98 5.44 9.41 13.15
N GLU A 99 5.47 8.84 14.35
CA GLU A 99 5.37 9.57 15.61
C GLU A 99 6.63 9.35 16.41
N GLU A 100 7.23 10.43 16.90
CA GLU A 100 8.41 10.39 17.74
C GLU A 100 8.52 11.68 18.54
N SER A 101 8.55 11.57 19.86
CA SER A 101 8.65 12.69 20.79
C SER A 101 9.96 12.72 21.60
N ARG A 102 10.74 11.64 21.59
CA ARG A 102 12.03 11.51 22.27
C ARG A 102 13.09 12.30 21.48
N PRO A 103 13.83 13.23 22.11
CA PRO A 103 14.78 14.09 21.40
C PRO A 103 15.88 13.32 20.66
N GLN A 104 16.45 12.28 21.27
CA GLN A 104 17.54 11.49 20.68
C GLN A 104 17.09 10.74 19.42
N GLN A 105 15.93 10.10 19.47
CA GLN A 105 15.36 9.40 18.31
C GLN A 105 14.90 10.37 17.22
N THR A 106 14.42 11.55 17.60
CA THR A 106 14.12 12.61 16.63
C THR A 106 15.38 13.02 15.86
N GLU A 107 16.51 13.21 16.54
CA GLU A 107 17.79 13.51 15.87
C GLU A 107 18.25 12.37 14.95
N GLN A 108 18.17 11.12 15.41
CA GLN A 108 18.48 9.95 14.60
C GLN A 108 17.58 9.84 13.36
N LEU A 109 16.28 10.11 13.50
CA LEU A 109 15.35 10.13 12.39
C LEU A 109 15.71 11.21 11.37
N GLU A 110 16.12 12.41 11.79
CA GLU A 110 16.56 13.46 10.87
C GLU A 110 17.86 13.09 10.15
N VAL A 111 18.79 12.38 10.80
CA VAL A 111 19.98 11.83 10.15
C VAL A 111 19.58 10.78 9.11
N TRP A 112 18.74 9.82 9.50
CA TRP A 112 18.24 8.77 8.63
C TRP A 112 17.54 9.35 7.38
N LEU A 113 16.69 10.36 7.56
CA LEU A 113 15.99 11.06 6.46
C LEU A 113 16.95 11.74 5.48
N LYS A 114 18.09 12.27 5.95
CA LYS A 114 19.10 12.87 5.07
C LYS A 114 19.83 11.81 4.26
N GLU A 115 20.17 10.68 4.88
CA GLU A 115 20.82 9.56 4.21
C GLU A 115 19.90 8.89 3.17
N HIS A 116 18.59 8.90 3.42
CA HIS A 116 17.56 8.29 2.58
C HIS A 116 16.76 9.32 1.76
N ALA A 117 17.28 10.54 1.57
CA ALA A 117 16.58 11.62 0.87
C ALA A 117 16.25 11.28 -0.61
N ALA A 118 16.96 10.32 -1.21
CA ALA A 118 16.69 9.84 -2.56
C ALA A 118 15.44 8.93 -2.63
N SER A 119 15.11 8.22 -1.55
CA SER A 119 14.02 7.25 -1.50
C SER A 119 12.78 7.75 -0.75
N ALA A 120 12.92 8.70 0.17
CA ALA A 120 11.83 9.23 0.98
C ALA A 120 11.75 10.75 0.95
N LYS A 121 10.54 11.29 0.90
CA LYS A 121 10.26 12.74 1.04
C LYS A 121 9.32 12.98 2.23
N VAL A 122 9.60 14.04 2.99
CA VAL A 122 8.70 14.51 4.06
C VAL A 122 7.62 15.39 3.42
N VAL A 123 6.38 14.93 3.40
CA VAL A 123 5.26 15.69 2.82
C VAL A 123 4.49 16.50 3.85
N LYS A 124 4.61 16.15 5.14
CA LYS A 124 3.99 16.91 6.22
C LYS A 124 4.81 16.76 7.50
N ARG A 125 5.02 17.87 8.21
CA ARG A 125 5.71 17.91 9.49
C ARG A 125 4.90 18.67 10.53
N ARG A 126 4.81 18.12 11.73
CA ARG A 126 4.22 18.72 12.93
C ARG A 126 5.07 18.32 14.14
N PRO A 127 4.98 19.04 15.28
CA PRO A 127 5.67 18.62 16.50
C PRO A 127 5.31 17.17 16.85
N GLY A 128 6.34 16.33 16.96
CA GLY A 128 6.22 14.90 17.28
C GLY A 128 5.61 14.00 16.21
N ARG A 129 5.28 14.52 15.02
CA ARG A 129 4.60 13.75 13.96
C ARG A 129 5.06 14.16 12.57
N MET A 130 5.29 13.18 11.71
CA MET A 130 5.57 13.43 10.30
C MET A 130 4.88 12.43 9.39
N VAL A 131 4.69 12.86 8.15
CA VAL A 131 4.21 12.01 7.07
C VAL A 131 5.28 11.97 6.01
N LEU A 132 5.71 10.77 5.66
CA LEU A 132 6.62 10.51 4.55
C LEU A 132 5.86 9.88 3.39
N GLU A 133 6.37 10.07 2.20
CA GLU A 133 6.02 9.29 1.02
C GLU A 133 7.31 8.81 0.35
N PRO A 134 7.32 7.65 -0.33
CA PRO A 134 8.40 7.30 -1.21
C PRO A 134 8.49 8.29 -2.37
N THR A 135 9.71 8.59 -2.82
CA THR A 135 9.93 9.45 -3.99
C THR A 135 9.36 8.84 -5.28
N SER A 136 9.30 7.50 -5.37
CA SER A 136 8.68 6.78 -6.48
C SER A 136 7.15 6.96 -6.54
N GLY A 137 6.50 7.28 -5.41
CA GLY A 137 5.05 7.25 -5.30
C GLY A 137 4.44 5.83 -5.23
N ASP A 138 5.28 4.79 -5.21
CA ASP A 138 4.84 3.40 -5.11
C ASP A 138 4.43 3.03 -3.68
N ALA A 139 3.32 2.30 -3.55
CA ALA A 139 2.79 1.92 -2.25
C ALA A 139 3.56 0.76 -1.59
N GLU A 140 4.17 -0.13 -2.38
CA GLU A 140 5.01 -1.21 -1.85
C GLU A 140 6.34 -0.63 -1.31
N ALA A 141 6.94 0.32 -2.02
CA ALA A 141 8.07 1.09 -1.51
C ALA A 141 7.77 1.82 -0.19
N ALA A 142 6.55 2.31 0.03
CA ALA A 142 6.15 2.93 1.30
C ALA A 142 6.12 1.91 2.45
N LEU A 143 5.67 0.68 2.18
CA LEU A 143 5.69 -0.41 3.15
C LEU A 143 7.13 -0.75 3.56
N ASP A 144 8.02 -0.92 2.59
CA ASP A 144 9.43 -1.23 2.84
C ASP A 144 10.12 -0.11 3.61
N LEU A 145 9.91 1.14 3.23
CA LEU A 145 10.46 2.30 3.94
C LEU A 145 9.95 2.38 5.38
N ALA A 146 8.67 2.11 5.63
CA ALA A 146 8.13 2.12 6.99
C ALA A 146 8.82 1.06 7.87
N ASN A 147 9.03 -0.14 7.32
CA ASN A 147 9.75 -1.22 8.00
C ASN A 147 11.22 -0.84 8.25
N GLN A 148 11.91 -0.28 7.26
CA GLN A 148 13.30 0.17 7.40
C GLN A 148 13.45 1.24 8.48
N VAL A 149 12.57 2.24 8.52
CA VAL A 149 12.58 3.26 9.57
C VAL A 149 12.38 2.60 10.94
N HIS A 150 11.43 1.67 11.06
CA HIS A 150 11.18 0.97 12.31
C HIS A 150 12.41 0.16 12.76
N GLU A 151 13.06 -0.56 11.86
CA GLU A 151 14.20 -1.42 12.19
C GLU A 151 15.49 -0.65 12.48
N GLN A 152 15.70 0.51 11.84
CA GLN A 152 16.96 1.25 11.94
C GLN A 152 16.92 2.40 12.95
N VAL A 153 15.75 3.03 13.13
CA VAL A 153 15.57 4.20 14.01
C VAL A 153 14.76 3.85 15.25
N ASP A 154 13.86 2.85 15.15
CA ASP A 154 12.93 2.45 16.23
C ASP A 154 12.15 3.63 16.83
N PRO A 155 11.42 4.41 16.01
CA PRO A 155 10.58 5.49 16.52
C PRO A 155 9.39 4.93 17.31
N GLU A 156 8.72 5.78 18.10
CA GLU A 156 7.50 5.40 18.83
C GLU A 156 6.43 4.78 17.90
N MET A 157 6.37 5.27 16.65
CA MET A 157 5.56 4.67 15.60
C MET A 157 6.18 4.94 14.22
N ALA A 158 6.22 3.93 13.36
CA ALA A 158 6.45 4.07 11.92
C ALA A 158 5.53 3.08 11.19
N GLU A 159 4.43 3.59 10.63
CA GLU A 159 3.38 2.75 10.05
C GLU A 159 3.06 3.14 8.62
N SER A 160 3.10 2.15 7.73
CA SER A 160 2.52 2.29 6.39
C SER A 160 1.00 2.40 6.48
N ARG A 161 0.42 3.21 5.61
CA ARG A 161 -1.04 3.41 5.57
C ARG A 161 -1.68 2.39 4.66
N PHE A 162 -2.77 1.81 5.14
CA PHE A 162 -3.58 0.88 4.37
C PHE A 162 -5.03 1.38 4.24
N ILE A 163 -5.64 1.10 3.10
CA ILE A 163 -7.09 0.96 3.02
C ILE A 163 -7.43 -0.44 3.51
N ARG A 164 -8.19 -0.53 4.60
CA ARG A 164 -8.66 -1.80 5.15
C ARG A 164 -10.06 -2.10 4.61
N VAL A 165 -10.18 -3.20 3.87
CA VAL A 165 -11.46 -3.73 3.40
C VAL A 165 -11.79 -4.96 4.23
N VAL A 166 -12.85 -4.86 5.03
CA VAL A 166 -13.34 -5.98 5.81
C VAL A 166 -14.46 -6.64 5.01
N PRO A 167 -14.40 -7.96 4.74
CA PRO A 167 -15.53 -8.69 4.19
C PRO A 167 -16.73 -8.54 5.12
N SER A 168 -17.88 -8.13 4.60
CA SER A 168 -19.12 -8.20 5.38
C SER A 168 -19.42 -9.67 5.68
N PRO A 169 -19.83 -10.03 6.92
CA PRO A 169 -20.27 -11.39 7.18
C PRO A 169 -21.45 -11.72 6.25
N ASP A 170 -21.36 -12.84 5.54
CA ASP A 170 -22.44 -13.34 4.70
C ASP A 170 -23.72 -13.44 5.53
N THR A 171 -24.68 -12.55 5.25
CA THR A 171 -26.03 -12.63 5.82
C THR A 171 -26.89 -13.73 5.16
N THR A 172 -26.30 -14.58 4.31
CA THR A 172 -26.95 -15.76 3.75
C THR A 172 -26.61 -17.04 4.51
N ARG A 173 -26.88 -17.06 5.82
CA ARG A 173 -27.35 -18.31 6.45
C ARG A 173 -28.81 -18.49 6.06
N LYS A 174 -29.06 -19.12 4.90
CA LYS A 174 -30.38 -19.70 4.62
C LYS A 174 -30.65 -20.76 5.70
N ARG A 175 -31.67 -20.51 6.50
CA ARG A 175 -32.40 -21.56 7.23
C ARG A 175 -33.27 -22.34 6.26
#